data_AF-A0A9Y3V6M0-F1
#
_entry.id   AF-A0A9Y3V6M0-F1
#
_cell.length_a   1.000
_cell.length_b   1.000
_cell.length_c   1.000
_cell.angle_alpha   90.00
_cell.angle_beta   90.00
_cell.angle_gamma   90.00
#
_symmetry.space_group_name_H-M   'P 1'
#
loop_
_entity.id
_entity.type
_entity.pdbx_description
1 polymer ?
#
loop_
_entity_poly.entity_id
_entity_poly.type
_entity_poly.pdbx_seq_one_letter_code
_entity_poly.pdbx_strand_id
1 'polypeptide(L)'
;MATEGVEKTSEDAPAAGKASTRYDLEKETELRFEVESGEAAEQVELELLTGMAEVFGSELNRNKKYTFGPGSKIAVFTWQGCSVNLYGKPEVAYVSKDTPMLLYLNTHAALEQMRKQAERDNERGPRVMVVGPTDVGKSTVCRLLLSYAVRVGRRPTLVELDVGQSGVSVPGTVSALCIERPADVEEGFSVQAPLVYHFGSTSPGTNIKLYNKLTSCLAEVFSQRCEVNRKASVGGCIINTCGWVKGSGYQALVHCASTFQVDVVLVLDHERLYNELKRDLPHFVRVVLLPKSGGVVERSKECRRDTRDEKIREYFYGFRGVTFYPFSYEVRFSDVRIYKIGAPSIPDSCLPLGMSQDDTQLKLVPVTPGRDLTYHVLSVSSAEDGDEGARKGIVESPVCGFIVVTHVDTQTQVMKVLSPAPRPLPRHTLLIMDIRFMDMK
;
A
#
# COMPACT_ATOMS: atom_id res chain seq x y z
N MET A 1 -39.78 -69.89 -6.94
CA MET A 1 -38.50 -69.71 -7.67
C MET A 1 -38.49 -68.32 -8.25
N ALA A 2 -37.80 -67.38 -7.59
CA ALA A 2 -37.22 -66.18 -8.20
C ALA A 2 -36.37 -65.51 -7.12
N THR A 3 -35.15 -65.18 -7.52
CA THR A 3 -33.97 -64.82 -6.72
C THR A 3 -33.99 -63.38 -6.23
N GLU A 4 -33.53 -63.16 -5.00
CA GLU A 4 -33.14 -61.86 -4.45
C GLU A 4 -31.89 -61.34 -5.17
N GLY A 5 -31.95 -60.10 -5.66
CA GLY A 5 -30.81 -59.33 -6.15
C GLY A 5 -30.67 -58.07 -5.32
N VAL A 6 -29.57 -57.97 -4.56
CA VAL A 6 -29.18 -56.80 -3.77
C VAL A 6 -28.53 -55.79 -4.71
N GLU A 7 -29.18 -54.66 -4.95
CA GLU A 7 -28.52 -53.47 -5.53
C GLU A 7 -27.84 -52.68 -4.39
N LYS A 8 -26.52 -52.69 -4.38
CA LYS A 8 -25.69 -51.78 -3.59
C LYS A 8 -25.78 -50.38 -4.20
N THR A 9 -26.38 -49.45 -3.47
CA THR A 9 -26.20 -48.01 -3.68
C THR A 9 -24.73 -47.65 -3.44
N SER A 10 -24.08 -47.11 -4.46
CA SER A 10 -22.72 -46.57 -4.40
C SER A 10 -22.71 -45.32 -3.50
N GLU A 11 -22.09 -45.43 -2.33
CA GLU A 11 -21.71 -44.30 -1.49
C GLU A 11 -20.72 -43.39 -2.24
N ASP A 12 -20.93 -42.08 -2.09
CA ASP A 12 -20.06 -41.00 -2.53
C ASP A 12 -18.59 -41.27 -2.16
N ALA A 13 -17.73 -41.38 -3.17
CA ALA A 13 -16.29 -41.38 -2.96
C ALA A 13 -15.84 -39.97 -2.52
N PRO A 14 -15.01 -39.84 -1.46
CA PRO A 14 -14.49 -38.55 -1.05
C PRO A 14 -13.54 -38.04 -2.15
N ALA A 15 -13.71 -36.77 -2.54
CA ALA A 15 -12.79 -36.06 -3.41
C ALA A 15 -11.35 -36.22 -2.89
N ALA A 16 -10.44 -36.67 -3.75
CA ALA A 16 -9.03 -36.86 -3.39
C ALA A 16 -8.48 -35.56 -2.78
N GLY A 17 -8.12 -35.60 -1.48
CA GLY A 17 -7.65 -34.42 -0.77
C GLY A 17 -6.36 -33.88 -1.40
N LYS A 18 -6.28 -32.55 -1.59
CA LYS A 18 -5.03 -31.88 -1.99
C LYS A 18 -3.88 -32.35 -1.08
N ALA A 19 -2.73 -32.68 -1.67
CA ALA A 19 -1.53 -33.03 -0.91
C ALA A 19 -1.20 -31.93 0.10
N SER A 20 -0.91 -32.33 1.34
CA SER A 20 -0.63 -31.42 2.45
C SER A 20 0.69 -31.76 3.13
N THR A 21 1.46 -30.74 3.49
CA THR A 21 2.69 -30.87 4.26
C THR A 21 2.50 -30.22 5.63
N ARG A 22 2.75 -30.99 6.69
CA ARG A 22 2.70 -30.51 8.07
C ARG A 22 4.03 -29.93 8.49
N TYR A 23 3.99 -28.80 9.20
CA TYR A 23 5.13 -28.17 9.84
C TYR A 23 4.83 -27.95 11.33
N ASP A 24 5.71 -28.47 12.18
CA ASP A 24 5.70 -28.19 13.61
C ASP A 24 6.78 -27.12 13.90
N LEU A 25 6.35 -25.98 14.44
CA LEU A 25 7.18 -24.83 14.73
C LEU A 25 7.43 -24.77 16.24
N GLU A 26 8.71 -24.67 16.61
CA GLU A 26 9.12 -24.36 17.98
C GLU A 26 8.81 -22.89 18.31
N LYS A 27 8.83 -22.55 19.60
CA LYS A 27 8.72 -21.16 20.04
C LYS A 27 9.74 -20.25 19.32
N GLU A 28 9.32 -19.05 18.99
CA GLU A 28 10.14 -18.00 18.37
C GLU A 28 10.74 -18.39 17.01
N THR A 29 10.03 -19.25 16.26
CA THR A 29 10.39 -19.63 14.89
C THR A 29 9.31 -19.20 13.90
N GLU A 30 9.68 -19.12 12.62
CA GLU A 30 8.72 -18.90 11.54
C GLU A 30 8.86 -19.90 10.41
N LEU A 31 7.72 -20.31 9.85
CA LEU A 31 7.65 -20.98 8.56
C LEU A 31 7.63 -19.92 7.47
N ARG A 32 8.64 -19.93 6.60
CA ARG A 32 8.69 -19.10 5.40
C ARG A 32 8.28 -19.94 4.21
N PHE A 33 7.36 -19.44 3.40
CA PHE A 33 7.03 -20.06 2.14
C PHE A 33 6.71 -19.05 1.04
N GLU A 34 6.97 -19.47 -0.20
CA GLU A 34 6.76 -18.70 -1.41
C GLU A 34 5.83 -19.46 -2.34
N VAL A 35 4.87 -18.75 -2.92
CA VAL A 35 3.99 -19.27 -3.95
C VAL A 35 4.57 -18.88 -5.30
N GLU A 36 4.69 -19.86 -6.19
CA GLU A 36 5.22 -19.67 -7.55
C GLU A 36 4.51 -18.50 -8.25
N SER A 37 5.25 -17.72 -9.03
CA SER A 37 4.68 -16.59 -9.78
C SER A 37 4.29 -17.03 -11.19
N GLY A 38 3.27 -16.41 -11.78
CA GLY A 38 2.85 -16.64 -13.16
C GLY A 38 1.42 -17.15 -13.29
N GLU A 39 0.90 -17.14 -14.53
CA GLU A 39 -0.50 -17.44 -14.83
C GLU A 39 -0.90 -18.90 -14.56
N ALA A 40 0.05 -19.83 -14.64
CA ALA A 40 -0.17 -21.25 -14.39
C ALA A 40 0.06 -21.66 -12.92
N ALA A 41 0.47 -20.72 -12.05
CA ALA A 41 0.81 -21.04 -10.67
C ALA A 41 -0.44 -21.28 -9.82
N GLU A 42 -0.40 -22.36 -9.04
CA GLU A 42 -1.50 -22.74 -8.14
C GLU A 42 -1.47 -21.97 -6.82
N GLN A 43 -2.62 -21.90 -6.16
CA GLN A 43 -2.74 -21.32 -4.83
C GLN A 43 -2.28 -22.31 -3.75
N VAL A 44 -1.71 -21.78 -2.68
CA VAL A 44 -1.33 -22.53 -1.47
C VAL A 44 -2.25 -22.13 -0.33
N GLU A 45 -2.83 -23.12 0.35
CA GLU A 45 -3.65 -22.90 1.54
C GLU A 45 -2.84 -23.19 2.80
N LEU A 46 -2.98 -22.34 3.82
CA LEU A 46 -2.39 -22.51 5.16
C LEU A 46 -3.50 -22.76 6.18
N GLU A 47 -3.30 -23.72 7.06
CA GLU A 47 -4.22 -24.00 8.17
C GLU A 47 -3.45 -24.14 9.49
N LEU A 48 -3.89 -23.42 10.52
CA LEU A 48 -3.37 -23.59 11.89
C LEU A 48 -4.09 -24.77 12.56
N LEU A 49 -3.34 -25.81 12.94
CA LEU A 49 -3.89 -27.01 13.58
C LEU A 49 -3.90 -26.89 15.11
N THR A 50 -2.79 -26.45 15.70
CA THR A 50 -2.61 -26.33 17.15
C THR A 50 -1.69 -25.17 17.51
N GLY A 51 -1.77 -24.67 18.75
CA GLY A 51 -0.96 -23.56 19.23
C GLY A 51 -1.47 -22.20 18.76
N MET A 52 -0.58 -21.21 18.75
CA MET A 52 -0.86 -19.85 18.27
C MET A 52 0.19 -19.45 17.25
N ALA A 53 -0.25 -18.80 16.17
CA ALA A 53 0.61 -18.31 15.12
C ALA A 53 0.06 -17.01 14.54
N GLU A 54 0.92 -16.23 13.90
CA GLU A 54 0.54 -14.97 13.26
C GLU A 54 1.28 -14.77 11.94
N VAL A 55 0.61 -14.07 11.01
CA VAL A 55 1.21 -13.60 9.75
C VAL A 55 1.28 -12.08 9.82
N PHE A 56 2.51 -11.56 9.93
CA PHE A 56 2.79 -10.12 10.02
C PHE A 56 1.93 -9.39 11.06
N GLY A 57 1.78 -10.02 12.24
CA GLY A 57 1.04 -9.49 13.40
C GLY A 57 -0.46 -9.81 13.42
N SER A 58 -0.96 -10.47 12.39
CA SER A 58 -2.36 -10.91 12.27
C SER A 58 -2.49 -12.34 12.79
N GLU A 59 -3.28 -12.55 13.83
CA GLU A 59 -3.44 -13.87 14.47
C GLU A 59 -4.18 -14.84 13.56
N LEU A 60 -3.69 -16.09 13.50
CA LEU A 60 -4.34 -17.16 12.78
C LEU A 60 -5.42 -17.82 13.64
N ASN A 61 -6.58 -18.05 13.05
CA ASN A 61 -7.67 -18.81 13.67
C ASN A 61 -7.43 -20.29 13.44
N ARG A 62 -7.55 -21.08 14.52
CA ARG A 62 -7.43 -22.53 14.46
C ARG A 62 -8.48 -23.13 13.52
N ASN A 63 -8.05 -24.08 12.68
CA ASN A 63 -8.86 -24.77 11.68
C ASN A 63 -9.50 -23.85 10.61
N LYS A 64 -9.07 -22.58 10.51
CA LYS A 64 -9.39 -21.73 9.37
C LYS A 64 -8.30 -21.91 8.31
N LYS A 65 -8.73 -22.12 7.06
CA LYS A 65 -7.86 -22.11 5.89
C LYS A 65 -7.69 -20.70 5.36
N TYR A 66 -6.46 -20.35 5.01
CA TYR A 66 -6.07 -19.07 4.42
C TYR A 66 -5.39 -19.34 3.09
N THR A 67 -5.81 -18.66 2.03
CA THR A 67 -5.42 -18.95 0.65
C THR A 67 -4.51 -17.86 0.08
N PHE A 68 -3.26 -18.22 -0.14
CA PHE A 68 -2.26 -17.38 -0.79
C PHE A 68 -2.10 -17.82 -2.24
N GLY A 69 -1.92 -16.88 -3.17
CA GLY A 69 -1.74 -17.26 -4.57
C GLY A 69 -0.52 -16.64 -5.19
N PRO A 70 -0.44 -16.64 -6.52
CA PRO A 70 0.83 -16.51 -7.22
C PRO A 70 1.66 -15.30 -6.78
N GLY A 71 2.95 -15.53 -6.53
CA GLY A 71 3.89 -14.49 -6.09
C GLY A 71 3.80 -14.09 -4.61
N SER A 72 2.92 -14.72 -3.82
CA SER A 72 2.83 -14.48 -2.38
C SER A 72 4.10 -14.96 -1.66
N LYS A 73 4.62 -14.14 -0.75
CA LYS A 73 5.78 -14.44 0.09
C LYS A 73 5.38 -14.26 1.54
N ILE A 74 5.30 -15.36 2.30
CA ILE A 74 4.62 -15.39 3.59
C ILE A 74 5.56 -15.92 4.67
N ALA A 75 5.51 -15.32 5.85
CA ALA A 75 6.15 -15.82 7.06
C ALA A 75 5.08 -16.02 8.15
N VAL A 76 4.95 -17.25 8.62
CA VAL A 76 4.05 -17.65 9.72
C VAL A 76 4.89 -17.80 10.97
N PHE A 77 4.77 -16.86 11.90
CA PHE A 77 5.56 -16.82 13.11
C PHE A 77 4.78 -17.33 14.32
N THR A 78 5.46 -17.92 15.30
CA THR A 78 4.85 -18.30 16.58
C THR A 78 5.69 -17.88 17.79
N TRP A 79 5.05 -17.28 18.79
CA TRP A 79 5.68 -16.94 20.07
C TRP A 79 5.80 -18.13 21.03
N GLN A 80 4.92 -19.14 20.91
CA GLN A 80 4.79 -20.22 21.90
C GLN A 80 4.97 -21.62 21.31
N GLY A 81 5.02 -21.74 19.98
CA GLY A 81 4.98 -22.99 19.26
C GLY A 81 3.60 -23.27 18.65
N CYS A 82 3.59 -23.89 17.48
CA CYS A 82 2.37 -24.25 16.77
C CYS A 82 2.58 -25.38 15.77
N SER A 83 1.49 -25.98 15.29
CA SER A 83 1.50 -26.88 14.14
C SER A 83 0.63 -26.30 13.04
N VAL A 84 1.16 -26.22 11.82
CA VAL A 84 0.44 -25.73 10.63
C VAL A 84 0.50 -26.74 9.50
N ASN A 85 -0.52 -26.75 8.65
CA ASN A 85 -0.52 -27.47 7.38
C ASN A 85 -0.46 -26.49 6.21
N LEU A 86 0.36 -26.80 5.22
CA LEU A 86 0.30 -26.21 3.89
C LEU A 86 -0.34 -27.21 2.92
N TYR A 87 -1.36 -26.77 2.17
CA TYR A 87 -1.98 -27.54 1.09
C TYR A 87 -1.58 -26.96 -0.26
N GLY A 88 -1.24 -27.81 -1.22
CA GLY A 88 -0.68 -27.40 -2.51
C GLY A 88 0.85 -27.40 -2.51
N LYS A 89 1.45 -26.99 -3.63
CA LYS A 89 2.90 -27.05 -3.84
C LYS A 89 3.50 -25.65 -3.79
N PRO A 90 4.12 -25.23 -2.66
CA PRO A 90 4.89 -23.99 -2.64
C PRO A 90 6.17 -24.13 -3.49
N GLU A 91 6.68 -23.01 -4.00
CA GLU A 91 7.98 -22.95 -4.69
C GLU A 91 9.12 -23.26 -3.71
N VAL A 92 9.04 -22.64 -2.53
CA VAL A 92 9.97 -22.81 -1.42
C VAL A 92 9.17 -22.84 -0.12
N ALA A 93 9.52 -23.73 0.81
CA ALA A 93 8.98 -23.73 2.17
C ALA A 93 9.99 -24.29 3.18
N TYR A 94 10.34 -23.51 4.21
CA TYR A 94 11.29 -23.91 5.24
C TYR A 94 11.05 -23.17 6.57
N VAL A 95 11.45 -23.79 7.69
CA VAL A 95 11.38 -23.17 9.02
C VAL A 95 12.68 -22.44 9.31
N SER A 96 12.58 -21.22 9.85
CA SER A 96 13.71 -20.40 10.27
C SER A 96 13.61 -20.03 11.74
N LYS A 97 14.74 -20.11 12.45
CA LYS A 97 14.90 -19.63 13.83
C LYS A 97 15.47 -18.21 13.90
N ASP A 98 16.10 -17.75 12.82
CA ASP A 98 16.73 -16.44 12.75
C ASP A 98 15.71 -15.40 12.29
N THR A 99 15.10 -14.72 13.25
CA THR A 99 14.07 -13.72 13.01
C THR A 99 14.31 -12.46 13.86
N PRO A 100 14.08 -11.26 13.30
CA PRO A 100 14.14 -10.02 14.07
C PRO A 100 12.86 -9.73 14.88
N MET A 101 11.98 -10.71 15.08
CA MET A 101 10.65 -10.51 15.68
C MET A 101 10.71 -9.95 17.11
N LEU A 102 11.69 -10.35 17.91
CA LEU A 102 11.89 -9.80 19.26
C LEU A 102 12.22 -8.30 19.21
N LEU A 103 13.02 -7.86 18.23
CA LEU A 103 13.34 -6.43 18.05
C LEU A 103 12.10 -5.64 17.63
N TYR A 104 11.26 -6.22 16.76
CA TYR A 104 10.00 -5.59 16.35
C TYR A 104 8.99 -5.51 17.51
N LEU A 105 8.91 -6.55 18.35
CA LEU A 105 8.09 -6.54 19.57
C LEU A 105 8.58 -5.48 20.56
N ASN A 106 9.89 -5.40 20.82
CA ASN A 106 10.47 -4.38 21.69
C ASN A 106 10.23 -2.96 21.14
N THR A 107 10.32 -2.79 19.83
CA THR A 107 9.98 -1.53 19.15
C THR A 107 8.52 -1.17 19.39
N HIS A 108 7.58 -2.10 19.19
CA HIS A 108 6.17 -1.89 19.49
C HIS A 108 5.94 -1.53 20.96
N ALA A 109 6.57 -2.24 21.90
CA ALA A 109 6.43 -1.99 23.33
C ALA A 109 6.90 -0.58 23.72
N ALA A 110 8.03 -0.12 23.16
CA ALA A 110 8.52 1.25 23.37
C ALA A 110 7.55 2.30 22.80
N LEU A 111 7.01 2.07 21.59
CA LEU A 111 6.00 2.95 21.00
C LEU A 111 4.72 2.99 21.84
N GLU A 112 4.30 1.87 22.40
CA GLU A 112 3.13 1.83 23.29
C GLU A 112 3.38 2.56 24.61
N GLN A 113 4.60 2.51 25.16
CA GLN A 113 4.96 3.35 26.32
C GLN A 113 4.85 4.84 25.97
N MET A 114 5.32 5.26 24.79
CA MET A 114 5.14 6.65 24.32
C MET A 114 3.66 7.03 24.20
N ARG A 115 2.81 6.12 23.69
CA ARG A 115 1.36 6.36 23.61
C ARG A 115 0.72 6.49 24.99
N LYS A 116 1.07 5.61 25.94
CA LYS A 116 0.57 5.69 27.32
C LYS A 116 0.98 6.97 28.01
N GLN A 117 2.21 7.45 27.78
CA GLN A 117 2.67 8.73 28.31
C GLN A 117 1.90 9.90 27.68
N ALA A 118 1.79 9.94 26.35
CA ALA A 118 1.02 10.96 25.64
C ALA A 118 -0.47 11.00 26.06
N GLU A 119 -1.06 9.83 26.33
CA GLU A 119 -2.41 9.73 26.84
C GLU A 119 -2.56 10.38 28.23
N ARG A 120 -1.61 10.11 29.14
CA ARG A 120 -1.58 10.67 30.51
C ARG A 120 -1.34 12.18 30.52
N ASP A 121 -0.41 12.65 29.69
CA ASP A 121 0.03 14.05 29.67
C ASP A 121 -0.82 14.94 28.76
N ASN A 122 -1.88 14.38 28.17
CA ASN A 122 -2.71 15.04 27.18
C ASN A 122 -1.96 15.49 25.91
N GLU A 123 -0.88 14.82 25.55
CA GLU A 123 -0.07 15.09 24.36
C GLU A 123 -0.45 14.18 23.18
N ARG A 124 0.20 14.37 22.02
CA ARG A 124 0.04 13.51 20.84
C ARG A 124 0.89 12.24 20.95
N GLY A 125 0.44 11.17 20.31
CA GLY A 125 1.18 9.91 20.19
C GLY A 125 2.42 10.00 19.30
N PRO A 126 3.21 8.91 19.23
CA PRO A 126 4.45 8.86 18.46
C PRO A 126 4.17 8.86 16.95
N ARG A 127 4.92 9.68 16.22
CA ARG A 127 4.97 9.70 14.75
C ARG A 127 6.24 8.99 14.30
N VAL A 128 6.09 7.84 13.68
CA VAL A 128 7.19 6.90 13.36
C VAL A 128 7.42 6.85 11.87
N MET A 129 8.65 7.04 11.42
CA MET A 129 9.04 6.92 10.02
C MET A 129 9.89 5.67 9.79
N VAL A 130 9.54 4.84 8.80
CA VAL A 130 10.28 3.63 8.44
C VAL A 130 11.01 3.85 7.13
N VAL A 131 12.34 3.80 7.16
CA VAL A 131 13.22 4.13 6.03
C VAL A 131 14.23 3.02 5.73
N GLY A 132 14.74 3.01 4.52
CA GLY A 132 15.70 2.01 4.04
C GLY A 132 15.55 1.78 2.53
N PRO A 133 16.53 1.12 1.90
CA PRO A 133 16.51 0.86 0.46
C PRO A 133 15.35 -0.07 0.07
N THR A 134 15.21 -0.38 -1.22
CA THR A 134 14.28 -1.41 -1.67
C THR A 134 14.59 -2.77 -1.04
N ASP A 135 13.57 -3.59 -0.83
CA ASP A 135 13.70 -5.00 -0.43
C ASP A 135 14.39 -5.24 0.92
N VAL A 136 14.04 -4.42 1.93
CA VAL A 136 14.46 -4.59 3.34
C VAL A 136 13.28 -4.86 4.30
N GLY A 137 12.07 -5.03 3.77
CA GLY A 137 10.88 -5.37 4.57
C GLY A 137 10.13 -4.20 5.20
N LYS A 138 10.29 -2.96 4.70
CA LYS A 138 9.62 -1.75 5.25
C LYS A 138 8.11 -1.92 5.40
N SER A 139 7.40 -2.28 4.33
CA SER A 139 5.95 -2.47 4.37
C SER A 139 5.52 -3.58 5.32
N THR A 140 6.32 -4.64 5.45
CA THR A 140 6.08 -5.73 6.41
C THR A 140 6.20 -5.26 7.85
N VAL A 141 7.25 -4.50 8.17
CA VAL A 141 7.45 -3.90 9.50
C VAL A 141 6.32 -2.91 9.82
N CYS A 142 5.91 -2.09 8.86
CA CYS A 142 4.75 -1.20 9.02
C CYS A 142 3.48 -1.99 9.34
N ARG A 143 3.17 -3.04 8.57
CA ARG A 143 2.00 -3.92 8.81
C ARG A 143 2.05 -4.55 10.20
N LEU A 144 3.20 -5.09 10.59
CA LEU A 144 3.40 -5.72 11.90
C LEU A 144 3.15 -4.74 13.05
N LEU A 145 3.81 -3.58 13.03
CA LEU A 145 3.71 -2.58 14.11
C LEU A 145 2.30 -1.97 14.22
N LEU A 146 1.61 -1.77 13.09
CA LEU A 146 0.22 -1.33 13.04
C LEU A 146 -0.73 -2.40 13.61
N SER A 147 -0.58 -3.66 13.19
CA SER A 147 -1.39 -4.78 13.71
C SER A 147 -1.22 -4.95 15.21
N TYR A 148 0.01 -4.88 15.73
CA TYR A 148 0.25 -4.91 17.18
C TYR A 148 -0.38 -3.73 17.92
N ALA A 149 -0.28 -2.52 17.38
CA ALA A 149 -0.91 -1.34 17.98
C ALA A 149 -2.43 -1.51 18.10
N VAL A 150 -3.09 -2.06 17.08
CA VAL A 150 -4.54 -2.29 17.13
C VAL A 150 -4.92 -3.43 18.07
N ARG A 151 -4.11 -4.50 18.17
CA ARG A 151 -4.34 -5.58 19.14
C ARG A 151 -4.37 -5.09 20.59
N VAL A 152 -3.64 -4.01 20.91
CA VAL A 152 -3.69 -3.37 22.23
C VAL A 152 -4.65 -2.17 22.30
N GLY A 153 -5.58 -2.06 21.34
CA GLY A 153 -6.69 -1.10 21.37
C GLY A 153 -6.37 0.31 20.85
N ARG A 154 -5.22 0.52 20.21
CA ARG A 154 -4.86 1.81 19.58
C ARG A 154 -5.48 1.95 18.19
N ARG A 155 -5.54 3.19 17.69
CA ARG A 155 -6.00 3.52 16.33
C ARG A 155 -4.96 4.36 15.58
N PRO A 156 -3.79 3.79 15.23
CA PRO A 156 -2.77 4.52 14.50
C PRO A 156 -3.17 4.78 13.05
N THR A 157 -2.55 5.78 12.43
CA THR A 157 -2.66 6.04 10.99
C THR A 157 -1.47 5.46 10.25
N LEU A 158 -1.72 4.63 9.23
CA LEU A 158 -0.72 4.31 8.22
C LEU A 158 -0.61 5.48 7.25
N VAL A 159 0.61 5.98 7.05
CA VAL A 159 0.94 6.95 6.00
C VAL A 159 1.79 6.22 4.97
N GLU A 160 1.33 6.17 3.73
CA GLU A 160 2.01 5.49 2.63
C GLU A 160 2.55 6.52 1.64
N LEU A 161 3.87 6.65 1.61
CA LEU A 161 4.60 7.54 0.71
C LEU A 161 5.33 6.78 -0.41
N ASP A 162 5.24 5.44 -0.48
CA ASP A 162 5.75 4.68 -1.62
C ASP A 162 4.76 4.73 -2.81
N VAL A 163 4.98 5.71 -3.69
CA VAL A 163 4.20 5.87 -4.93
C VAL A 163 4.40 4.71 -5.92
N GLY A 164 5.43 3.89 -5.77
CA GLY A 164 5.72 2.76 -6.65
C GLY A 164 5.01 1.47 -6.24
N GLN A 165 4.83 1.23 -4.94
CA GLN A 165 4.24 0.02 -4.37
C GLN A 165 3.30 0.37 -3.20
N SER A 166 2.23 1.10 -3.49
CA SER A 166 1.25 1.51 -2.47
C SER A 166 0.46 0.30 -1.95
N GLY A 167 0.36 0.17 -0.63
CA GLY A 167 -0.48 -0.82 0.04
C GLY A 167 -1.91 -0.37 0.34
N VAL A 168 -2.25 0.89 0.05
CA VAL A 168 -3.53 1.52 0.43
C VAL A 168 -4.42 1.85 -0.77
N SER A 169 -3.81 2.25 -1.90
CA SER A 169 -4.52 2.70 -3.10
C SER A 169 -3.75 2.25 -4.34
N VAL A 170 -4.24 2.59 -5.54
CA VAL A 170 -3.52 2.34 -6.79
C VAL A 170 -2.11 2.97 -6.78
N PRO A 171 -1.15 2.44 -7.56
CA PRO A 171 0.18 3.03 -7.69
C PRO A 171 0.12 4.48 -8.19
N GLY A 172 1.17 5.26 -7.92
CA GLY A 172 1.22 6.68 -8.25
C GLY A 172 0.41 7.56 -7.31
N THR A 173 0.25 7.13 -6.06
CA THR A 173 -0.50 7.86 -5.03
C THR A 173 0.31 8.00 -3.76
N VAL A 174 0.02 9.07 -3.01
CA VAL A 174 0.45 9.26 -1.63
C VAL A 174 -0.81 9.20 -0.78
N SER A 175 -0.82 8.46 0.33
CA SER A 175 -2.07 8.19 1.04
C SER A 175 -1.94 8.02 2.56
N ALA A 176 -3.06 8.14 3.26
CA ALA A 176 -3.17 7.78 4.67
C ALA A 176 -4.43 6.95 4.94
N LEU A 177 -4.30 5.95 5.81
CA LEU A 177 -5.38 5.06 6.21
C LEU A 177 -5.38 4.90 7.74
N CYS A 178 -6.54 5.10 8.36
CA CYS A 178 -6.69 4.85 9.79
C CYS A 178 -6.89 3.36 10.03
N ILE A 179 -6.06 2.76 10.87
CA ILE A 179 -6.12 1.32 11.15
C ILE A 179 -6.90 1.11 12.43
N GLU A 180 -8.11 0.56 12.30
CA GLU A 180 -9.02 0.32 13.42
C GLU A 180 -9.14 -1.16 13.81
N ARG A 181 -8.73 -2.06 12.91
CA ARG A 181 -8.74 -3.51 13.10
C ARG A 181 -7.41 -4.10 12.62
N PRO A 182 -6.96 -5.25 13.19
CA PRO A 182 -5.81 -5.97 12.63
C PRO A 182 -6.02 -6.26 11.14
N ALA A 183 -4.91 -6.36 10.40
CA ALA A 183 -4.98 -6.77 9.01
C ALA A 183 -5.65 -8.15 8.90
N ASP A 184 -6.48 -8.35 7.87
CA ASP A 184 -6.78 -9.70 7.43
C ASP A 184 -5.48 -10.36 6.93
N VAL A 185 -5.36 -11.67 7.13
CA VAL A 185 -4.15 -12.44 6.79
C VAL A 185 -3.91 -12.43 5.28
N GLU A 186 -4.97 -12.56 4.49
CA GLU A 186 -4.94 -12.66 3.03
C GLU A 186 -5.01 -11.25 2.40
N GLU A 187 -5.99 -10.43 2.81
CA GLU A 187 -6.28 -9.16 2.14
C GLU A 187 -5.38 -7.99 2.62
N GLY A 188 -4.89 -8.06 3.87
CA GLY A 188 -4.24 -6.93 4.52
C GLY A 188 -5.21 -6.01 5.25
N PHE A 189 -4.92 -4.71 5.31
CA PHE A 189 -5.78 -3.77 6.05
C PHE A 189 -7.07 -3.46 5.28
N SER A 190 -8.18 -3.40 5.99
CA SER A 190 -9.45 -2.94 5.43
C SER A 190 -9.34 -1.47 5.02
N VAL A 191 -9.45 -1.20 3.72
CA VAL A 191 -9.34 0.15 3.15
C VAL A 191 -10.70 0.85 3.25
N GLN A 192 -10.93 1.56 4.35
CA GLN A 192 -12.15 2.33 4.59
C GLN A 192 -11.85 3.82 4.62
N ALA A 193 -12.42 4.57 3.66
CA ALA A 193 -12.26 6.01 3.52
C ALA A 193 -10.79 6.49 3.64
N PRO A 194 -9.86 5.97 2.82
CA PRO A 194 -8.48 6.46 2.82
C PRO A 194 -8.43 7.91 2.32
N LEU A 195 -7.45 8.67 2.83
CA LEU A 195 -7.08 9.95 2.25
C LEU A 195 -6.03 9.70 1.18
N VAL A 196 -6.31 10.06 -0.07
CA VAL A 196 -5.45 9.74 -1.22
C VAL A 196 -5.20 10.97 -2.06
N TYR A 197 -3.94 11.20 -2.42
CA TYR A 197 -3.50 12.25 -3.32
C TYR A 197 -2.94 11.69 -4.62
N HIS A 198 -3.21 12.39 -5.71
CA HIS A 198 -2.65 12.09 -7.03
C HIS A 198 -1.18 12.53 -7.08
N PHE A 199 -0.28 11.58 -7.34
CA PHE A 199 1.09 11.89 -7.76
C PHE A 199 1.31 11.55 -9.25
N GLY A 200 0.71 10.46 -9.73
CA GLY A 200 0.64 10.13 -11.15
C GLY A 200 1.82 9.34 -11.73
N SER A 201 2.92 9.15 -10.99
CA SER A 201 4.09 8.36 -11.43
C SER A 201 4.50 7.30 -10.40
N THR A 202 5.19 6.26 -10.85
CA THR A 202 5.71 5.19 -9.97
C THR A 202 7.05 5.51 -9.31
N SER A 203 7.63 6.68 -9.61
CA SER A 203 8.91 7.13 -9.04
C SER A 203 8.80 8.59 -8.56
N PRO A 204 9.16 8.88 -7.29
CA PRO A 204 9.20 10.26 -6.80
C PRO A 204 10.12 11.17 -7.62
N GLY A 205 11.16 10.60 -8.23
CA GLY A 205 12.12 11.33 -9.07
C GLY A 205 11.52 11.97 -10.31
N THR A 206 10.33 11.54 -10.76
CA THR A 206 9.63 12.19 -11.89
C THR A 206 9.24 13.62 -11.56
N ASN A 207 8.89 13.93 -10.31
CA ASN A 207 8.54 15.27 -9.87
C ASN A 207 8.69 15.41 -8.34
N ILE A 208 9.94 15.62 -7.90
CA ILE A 208 10.24 15.64 -6.46
C ILE A 208 9.55 16.79 -5.71
N LYS A 209 9.33 17.93 -6.39
CA LYS A 209 8.63 19.08 -5.81
C LYS A 209 7.16 18.77 -5.55
N LEU A 210 6.49 18.10 -6.50
CA LEU A 210 5.14 17.59 -6.28
C LEU A 210 5.11 16.58 -5.14
N TYR A 211 6.03 15.60 -5.12
CA TYR A 211 6.10 14.60 -4.07
C TYR A 211 6.21 15.23 -2.66
N ASN A 212 7.11 16.20 -2.49
CA ASN A 212 7.27 16.93 -1.22
C ASN A 212 6.04 17.79 -0.88
N LYS A 213 5.41 18.41 -1.89
CA LYS A 213 4.18 19.19 -1.69
C LYS A 213 3.03 18.29 -1.20
N LEU A 214 2.81 17.15 -1.83
CA LEU A 214 1.78 16.18 -1.42
C LEU A 214 2.04 15.60 -0.03
N THR A 215 3.31 15.31 0.28
CA THR A 215 3.72 14.90 1.64
C THR A 215 3.34 15.96 2.67
N SER A 216 3.50 17.24 2.32
CA SER A 216 3.13 18.37 3.18
C SER A 216 1.63 18.50 3.39
N CYS A 217 0.85 18.43 2.31
CA CYS A 217 -0.62 18.43 2.39
C CYS A 217 -1.13 17.27 3.26
N LEU A 218 -0.55 16.07 3.10
CA LEU A 218 -0.96 14.90 3.88
C LEU A 218 -0.65 15.06 5.38
N ALA A 219 0.52 15.62 5.72
CA ALA A 219 0.90 15.88 7.11
C ALA A 219 0.01 16.94 7.78
N GLU A 220 -0.38 17.96 7.02
CA GLU A 220 -1.30 19.01 7.48
C GLU A 220 -2.69 18.42 7.80
N VAL A 221 -3.29 17.68 6.87
CA VAL A 221 -4.60 17.05 7.09
C VAL A 221 -4.54 16.01 8.21
N PHE A 222 -3.45 15.26 8.31
CA PHE A 222 -3.23 14.34 9.44
C PHE A 222 -3.20 15.08 10.78
N SER A 223 -2.54 16.24 10.84
CA SER A 223 -2.45 17.04 12.07
C SER A 223 -3.81 17.63 12.44
N GLN A 224 -4.56 18.18 11.48
CA GLN A 224 -5.94 18.64 11.68
C GLN A 224 -6.85 17.52 12.21
N ARG A 225 -6.73 16.30 11.66
CA ARG A 225 -7.46 15.13 12.17
C ARG A 225 -7.10 14.81 13.62
N CYS A 226 -5.83 14.96 14.01
CA CYS A 226 -5.38 14.72 15.38
C CYS A 226 -5.94 15.76 16.37
N GLU A 227 -6.19 16.99 15.94
CA GLU A 227 -6.79 18.04 16.80
C GLU A 227 -8.23 17.70 17.20
N VAL A 228 -9.00 17.13 16.27
CA VAL A 228 -10.42 16.80 16.50
C VAL A 228 -10.67 15.35 16.95
N ASN A 229 -9.69 14.46 16.80
CA ASN A 229 -9.82 13.05 17.15
C ASN A 229 -8.70 12.59 18.09
N ARG A 230 -9.00 12.58 19.40
CA ARG A 230 -8.06 12.17 20.45
C ARG A 230 -7.51 10.76 20.27
N LYS A 231 -8.34 9.80 19.83
CA LYS A 231 -7.90 8.41 19.62
C LYS A 231 -6.87 8.29 18.49
N ALA A 232 -7.08 9.03 17.40
CA ALA A 232 -6.10 9.10 16.30
C ALA A 232 -4.83 9.85 16.73
N SER A 233 -4.98 10.95 17.48
CA SER A 233 -3.86 11.74 18.01
C SER A 233 -2.93 10.91 18.89
N VAL A 234 -3.48 10.22 19.90
CA VAL A 234 -2.72 9.33 20.79
C VAL A 234 -2.24 8.07 20.06
N GLY A 235 -3.00 7.58 19.07
CA GLY A 235 -2.58 6.46 18.23
C GLY A 235 -1.29 6.73 17.45
N GLY A 236 -1.09 7.99 17.04
CA GLY A 236 0.05 8.43 16.25
C GLY A 236 -0.02 7.91 14.82
N CYS A 237 1.13 7.88 14.14
CA CYS A 237 1.22 7.35 12.78
C CYS A 237 2.48 6.53 12.53
N ILE A 238 2.40 5.63 11.55
CA ILE A 238 3.53 4.88 11.01
C ILE A 238 3.63 5.21 9.52
N ILE A 239 4.76 5.77 9.12
CA ILE A 239 5.02 6.29 7.78
C ILE A 239 5.91 5.30 7.03
N ASN A 240 5.35 4.65 6.01
CA ASN A 240 6.08 3.85 5.04
C ASN A 240 6.64 4.75 3.94
N THR A 241 7.93 4.62 3.62
CA THR A 241 8.59 5.44 2.58
C THR A 241 9.01 4.60 1.37
N CYS A 242 9.24 5.25 0.23
CA CYS A 242 9.88 4.59 -0.91
C CYS A 242 11.34 4.19 -0.61
N GLY A 243 11.91 3.33 -1.46
CA GLY A 243 13.29 2.85 -1.33
C GLY A 243 14.39 3.80 -1.82
N TRP A 244 14.07 5.07 -2.13
CA TRP A 244 15.04 6.02 -2.68
C TRP A 244 15.76 6.79 -1.57
N VAL A 245 16.92 6.30 -1.15
CA VAL A 245 17.63 6.80 0.05
C VAL A 245 18.83 7.70 -0.22
N LYS A 246 19.07 8.09 -1.48
CA LYS A 246 20.26 8.89 -1.90
C LYS A 246 19.84 10.16 -2.61
N GLY A 247 20.70 11.19 -2.58
CA GLY A 247 20.49 12.45 -3.31
C GLY A 247 19.15 13.11 -2.94
N SER A 248 18.35 13.48 -3.94
CA SER A 248 17.03 14.07 -3.71
C SER A 248 16.07 13.15 -2.94
N GLY A 249 16.25 11.83 -3.01
CA GLY A 249 15.50 10.88 -2.18
C GLY A 249 15.80 11.03 -0.70
N TYR A 250 17.07 11.21 -0.33
CA TYR A 250 17.46 11.52 1.05
C TYR A 250 16.84 12.84 1.53
N GLN A 251 16.89 13.88 0.68
CA GLN A 251 16.28 15.17 1.01
C GLN A 251 14.76 15.06 1.22
N ALA A 252 14.08 14.19 0.46
CA ALA A 252 12.66 13.91 0.67
C ALA A 252 12.39 13.18 2.00
N LEU A 253 13.29 12.31 2.46
CA LEU A 253 13.18 11.69 3.79
C LEU A 253 13.32 12.73 4.91
N VAL A 254 14.29 13.65 4.79
CA VAL A 254 14.46 14.76 5.75
C VAL A 254 13.26 15.71 5.74
N HIS A 255 12.75 16.04 4.55
CA HIS A 255 11.52 16.83 4.39
C HIS A 255 10.33 16.16 5.06
N CYS A 256 10.14 14.85 4.85
CA CYS A 256 9.09 14.06 5.49
C CYS A 256 9.23 14.08 7.01
N ALA A 257 10.44 13.84 7.53
CA ALA A 257 10.71 13.84 8.97
C ALA A 257 10.35 15.18 9.62
N SER A 258 10.73 16.29 8.99
CA SER A 258 10.42 17.65 9.44
C SER A 258 8.91 17.93 9.39
N THR A 259 8.28 17.67 8.23
CA THR A 259 6.87 18.00 7.98
C THR A 259 5.92 17.20 8.87
N PHE A 260 6.18 15.90 9.05
CA PHE A 260 5.41 15.08 9.96
C PHE A 260 5.82 15.26 11.43
N GLN A 261 6.88 16.02 11.74
CA GLN A 261 7.40 16.17 13.10
C GLN A 261 7.62 14.80 13.77
N VAL A 262 8.40 13.95 13.10
CA VAL A 262 8.60 12.56 13.51
C VAL A 262 9.38 12.48 14.83
N ASP A 263 8.97 11.56 15.71
CA ASP A 263 9.64 11.32 16.99
C ASP A 263 10.65 10.18 16.89
N VAL A 264 10.37 9.21 16.00
CA VAL A 264 11.15 7.98 15.84
C VAL A 264 11.38 7.69 14.37
N VAL A 265 12.61 7.36 14.01
CA VAL A 265 12.98 6.89 12.67
C VAL A 265 13.57 5.49 12.78
N LEU A 266 12.91 4.52 12.14
CA LEU A 266 13.36 3.14 12.04
C LEU A 266 14.09 2.94 10.72
N VAL A 267 15.40 2.76 10.77
CA VAL A 267 16.25 2.52 9.60
C VAL A 267 16.44 1.02 9.43
N LEU A 268 15.98 0.46 8.32
CA LEU A 268 16.12 -0.97 8.03
C LEU A 268 17.37 -1.23 7.18
N ASP A 269 18.28 -2.04 7.72
CA ASP A 269 19.43 -2.64 7.01
C ASP A 269 20.30 -1.66 6.19
N HIS A 270 20.57 -0.46 6.73
CA HIS A 270 21.38 0.54 6.01
C HIS A 270 22.14 1.51 6.94
N GLU A 271 23.31 1.09 7.45
CA GLU A 271 24.13 1.83 8.42
C GLU A 271 24.51 3.25 7.97
N ARG A 272 24.86 3.43 6.70
CA ARG A 272 25.20 4.76 6.17
C ARG A 272 24.03 5.74 6.29
N LEU A 273 22.82 5.26 6.03
CA LEU A 273 21.61 6.08 6.10
C LEU A 273 21.28 6.40 7.55
N TYR A 274 21.45 5.43 8.44
CA TYR A 274 21.35 5.63 9.89
C TYR A 274 22.29 6.73 10.37
N ASN A 275 23.56 6.69 9.99
CA ASN A 275 24.54 7.71 10.40
C ASN A 275 24.24 9.09 9.80
N GLU A 276 23.80 9.15 8.54
CA GLU A 276 23.39 10.40 7.89
C GLU A 276 22.18 11.02 8.60
N LEU A 277 21.11 10.25 8.83
CA LEU A 277 19.90 10.72 9.53
C LEU A 277 20.17 11.10 10.98
N LYS A 278 21.00 10.34 11.70
CA LYS A 278 21.37 10.66 13.09
C LYS A 278 22.15 11.97 13.20
N ARG A 279 22.92 12.34 12.16
CA ARG A 279 23.65 13.60 12.09
C ARG A 279 22.74 14.77 11.72
N ASP A 280 21.84 14.58 10.76
CA ASP A 280 21.09 15.67 10.14
C ASP A 280 19.72 15.93 10.78
N LEU A 281 19.14 14.96 11.50
CA LEU A 281 17.88 15.14 12.22
C LEU A 281 18.10 15.78 13.61
N PRO A 282 17.11 16.50 14.15
CA PRO A 282 17.19 17.06 15.50
C PRO A 282 17.46 16.00 16.57
N HIS A 283 18.23 16.35 17.61
CA HIS A 283 18.64 15.42 18.67
C HIS A 283 17.49 14.76 19.44
N PHE A 284 16.28 15.34 19.43
CA PHE A 284 15.10 14.74 20.06
C PHE A 284 14.53 13.56 19.26
N VAL A 285 14.84 13.47 17.96
CA VAL A 285 14.36 12.39 17.09
C VAL A 285 15.17 11.13 17.36
N ARG A 286 14.48 10.06 17.75
CA ARG A 286 15.12 8.77 18.06
C ARG A 286 15.34 7.98 16.77
N VAL A 287 16.58 7.92 16.31
CA VAL A 287 16.96 7.10 15.14
C VAL A 287 17.41 5.71 15.62
N VAL A 288 16.74 4.66 15.14
CA VAL A 288 16.98 3.26 15.53
C VAL A 288 17.33 2.44 14.28
N LEU A 289 18.45 1.74 14.31
CA LEU A 289 18.83 0.78 13.27
C LEU A 289 18.22 -0.59 13.59
N LEU A 290 17.50 -1.16 12.65
CA LEU A 290 16.93 -2.51 12.74
C LEU A 290 17.46 -3.38 11.59
N PRO A 291 17.74 -4.68 11.84
CA PRO A 291 18.10 -5.60 10.77
C PRO A 291 16.89 -5.91 9.88
N LYS A 292 17.14 -6.24 8.61
CA LYS A 292 16.12 -6.88 7.77
C LYS A 292 15.93 -8.33 8.21
N SER A 293 14.73 -8.88 7.98
CA SER A 293 14.53 -10.32 8.10
C SER A 293 15.27 -11.05 6.97
N GLY A 294 15.91 -12.18 7.27
CA GLY A 294 16.48 -13.07 6.27
C GLY A 294 15.43 -13.69 5.32
N GLY A 295 14.14 -13.55 5.62
CA GLY A 295 13.03 -13.95 4.75
C GLY A 295 12.61 -12.88 3.74
N VAL A 296 13.26 -11.72 3.73
CA VAL A 296 12.99 -10.70 2.71
C VAL A 296 13.65 -11.11 1.41
N VAL A 297 12.86 -11.14 0.34
CA VAL A 297 13.30 -11.52 -1.01
C VAL A 297 13.40 -10.29 -1.90
N GLU A 298 14.48 -10.22 -2.68
CA GLU A 298 14.65 -9.18 -3.70
C GLU A 298 13.58 -9.31 -4.80
N ARG A 299 13.03 -8.19 -5.25
CA ARG A 299 11.96 -8.18 -6.25
C ARG A 299 12.48 -7.64 -7.58
N SER A 300 12.30 -8.43 -8.63
CA SER A 300 12.55 -8.00 -10.00
C SER A 300 11.64 -6.83 -10.40
N LYS A 301 12.03 -6.10 -11.46
CA LYS A 301 11.21 -5.01 -12.01
C LYS A 301 9.86 -5.50 -12.53
N GLU A 302 9.83 -6.72 -13.06
CA GLU A 302 8.64 -7.41 -13.56
C GLU A 302 7.68 -7.74 -12.42
N CYS A 303 8.15 -8.40 -11.35
CA CYS A 303 7.33 -8.68 -10.17
C CYS A 303 6.69 -7.41 -9.57
N ARG A 304 7.44 -6.29 -9.54
CA ARG A 304 6.91 -4.98 -9.10
C ARG A 304 5.84 -4.45 -10.06
N ARG A 305 5.97 -4.68 -11.36
CA ARG A 305 4.97 -4.30 -12.36
C ARG A 305 3.70 -5.13 -12.19
N ASP A 306 3.83 -6.43 -12.05
CA ASP A 306 2.68 -7.33 -11.90
C ASP A 306 1.91 -6.99 -10.62
N THR A 307 2.63 -6.71 -9.52
CA THR A 307 2.02 -6.25 -8.26
C THR A 307 1.27 -4.91 -8.44
N ARG A 308 1.78 -3.99 -9.27
CA ARG A 308 1.08 -2.73 -9.56
C ARG A 308 -0.19 -2.97 -10.36
N ASP A 309 -0.12 -3.83 -11.36
CA ASP A 309 -1.27 -4.15 -12.22
C ASP A 309 -2.34 -4.89 -11.41
N GLU A 310 -1.94 -5.79 -10.50
CA GLU A 310 -2.85 -6.46 -9.56
C GLU A 310 -3.50 -5.46 -8.60
N LYS A 311 -2.76 -4.48 -8.06
CA LYS A 311 -3.35 -3.45 -7.18
C LYS A 311 -4.39 -2.58 -7.91
N ILE A 312 -4.20 -2.32 -9.20
CA ILE A 312 -5.22 -1.62 -10.00
C ILE A 312 -6.42 -2.54 -10.23
N ARG A 313 -6.20 -3.82 -10.52
CA ARG A 313 -7.28 -4.81 -10.68
C ARG A 313 -8.10 -4.95 -9.41
N GLU A 314 -7.46 -5.12 -8.26
CA GLU A 314 -8.11 -5.19 -6.93
C GLU A 314 -8.96 -3.96 -6.63
N TYR A 315 -8.54 -2.76 -7.05
CA TYR A 315 -9.31 -1.53 -6.88
C TYR A 315 -10.68 -1.58 -7.60
N PHE A 316 -10.74 -2.17 -8.80
CA PHE A 316 -11.98 -2.24 -9.59
C PHE A 316 -12.81 -3.49 -9.32
N TYR A 317 -12.15 -4.63 -9.10
CA TYR A 317 -12.77 -5.96 -9.07
C TYR A 317 -12.81 -6.58 -7.67
N GLY A 318 -12.18 -5.92 -6.70
CA GLY A 318 -12.06 -6.41 -5.34
C GLY A 318 -10.96 -7.46 -5.18
N PHE A 319 -10.83 -7.95 -3.95
CA PHE A 319 -9.86 -8.99 -3.60
C PHE A 319 -10.61 -10.29 -3.29
N ARG A 320 -9.95 -11.42 -3.46
CA ARG A 320 -10.46 -12.79 -3.31
C ARG A 320 -11.59 -12.94 -2.28
N GLY A 321 -12.77 -13.35 -2.72
CA GLY A 321 -13.95 -13.54 -1.87
C GLY A 321 -14.82 -12.30 -1.70
N VAL A 322 -14.30 -11.10 -1.96
CA VAL A 322 -15.03 -9.83 -2.01
C VAL A 322 -14.99 -9.28 -3.43
N THR A 323 -16.00 -9.61 -4.23
CA THR A 323 -16.10 -9.17 -5.63
C THR A 323 -16.75 -7.80 -5.72
N PHE A 324 -16.08 -6.87 -6.40
CA PHE A 324 -16.67 -5.61 -6.86
C PHE A 324 -17.10 -5.72 -8.33
N TYR A 325 -18.12 -4.96 -8.69
CA TYR A 325 -18.69 -4.96 -10.03
C TYR A 325 -18.54 -3.56 -10.64
N PRO A 326 -17.42 -3.28 -11.32
CA PRO A 326 -17.19 -1.97 -11.90
C PRO A 326 -18.11 -1.73 -13.09
N PHE A 327 -18.36 -0.47 -13.38
CA PHE A 327 -19.23 0.01 -14.45
C PHE A 327 -18.41 0.41 -15.66
N SER A 328 -18.96 0.17 -16.85
CA SER A 328 -18.42 0.69 -18.10
C SER A 328 -19.44 1.56 -18.81
N TYR A 329 -19.08 2.80 -19.10
CA TYR A 329 -19.94 3.77 -19.77
C TYR A 329 -19.14 4.83 -20.52
N GLU A 330 -19.82 5.57 -21.39
CA GLU A 330 -19.25 6.66 -22.17
C GLU A 330 -19.31 7.99 -21.41
N VAL A 331 -18.27 8.81 -21.58
CA VAL A 331 -18.13 10.16 -21.07
C VAL A 331 -17.77 11.08 -22.24
N ARG A 332 -18.52 12.17 -22.46
CA ARG A 332 -18.20 13.14 -23.50
C ARG A 332 -16.98 13.96 -23.11
N PHE A 333 -16.14 14.34 -24.07
CA PHE A 333 -14.98 15.20 -23.82
C PHE A 333 -15.39 16.54 -23.22
N SER A 334 -16.56 17.07 -23.60
CA SER A 334 -17.12 18.32 -23.07
C SER A 334 -17.51 18.25 -21.60
N ASP A 335 -17.75 17.05 -21.07
CA ASP A 335 -18.24 16.85 -19.69
C ASP A 335 -17.09 16.83 -18.67
N VAL A 336 -15.83 16.83 -19.13
CA VAL A 336 -14.66 16.69 -18.26
C VAL A 336 -13.52 17.62 -18.67
N ARG A 337 -12.65 17.93 -17.71
CA ARG A 337 -11.40 18.64 -17.93
C ARG A 337 -10.26 17.75 -17.45
N ILE A 338 -9.33 17.41 -18.34
CA ILE A 338 -8.20 16.55 -18.02
C ILE A 338 -6.94 17.41 -17.89
N TYR A 339 -6.18 17.19 -16.83
CA TYR A 339 -4.92 17.88 -16.60
C TYR A 339 -3.78 16.90 -16.30
N LYS A 340 -2.56 17.30 -16.63
CA LYS A 340 -1.31 16.72 -16.14
C LYS A 340 -0.63 17.71 -15.20
N ILE A 341 -0.12 17.23 -14.07
CA ILE A 341 0.65 18.06 -13.13
C ILE A 341 2.12 18.02 -13.53
N GLY A 342 2.71 19.21 -13.71
CA GLY A 342 4.08 19.39 -14.16
C GLY A 342 4.14 19.54 -15.66
N ALA A 343 4.68 20.67 -16.12
CA ALA A 343 4.97 20.85 -17.54
C ALA A 343 6.20 20.03 -17.95
N PRO A 344 6.31 19.65 -19.24
CA PRO A 344 7.51 19.01 -19.76
C PRO A 344 8.75 19.86 -19.47
N SER A 345 9.87 19.21 -19.16
CA SER A 345 11.16 19.90 -19.00
C SER A 345 11.57 20.51 -20.35
N ILE A 346 11.58 21.83 -20.42
CA ILE A 346 12.14 22.58 -21.55
C ILE A 346 13.51 23.14 -21.15
N PRO A 347 14.47 23.25 -22.08
CA PRO A 347 15.76 23.87 -21.80
C PRO A 347 15.60 25.27 -21.23
N ASP A 348 16.54 25.72 -20.39
CA ASP A 348 16.48 27.03 -19.74
C ASP A 348 16.40 28.18 -20.76
N SER A 349 16.96 28.00 -21.96
CA SER A 349 16.88 28.93 -23.08
C SER A 349 15.46 29.11 -23.65
N CYS A 350 14.54 28.18 -23.35
CA CYS A 350 13.15 28.21 -23.79
C CYS A 350 12.18 28.63 -22.68
N LEU A 351 12.68 28.91 -21.46
CA LEU A 351 11.84 29.42 -20.37
C LEU A 351 11.49 30.89 -20.60
N PRO A 352 10.24 31.32 -20.33
CA PRO A 352 9.89 32.73 -20.32
C PRO A 352 10.75 33.54 -19.34
N LEU A 353 11.04 34.79 -19.68
CA LEU A 353 11.78 35.72 -18.82
C LEU A 353 11.16 35.76 -17.41
N GLY A 354 11.96 35.38 -16.40
CA GLY A 354 11.58 35.38 -14.99
C GLY A 354 10.97 34.06 -14.49
N MET A 355 10.81 33.03 -15.32
CA MET A 355 10.39 31.70 -14.88
C MET A 355 11.59 30.77 -14.66
N SER A 356 11.54 29.99 -13.58
CA SER A 356 12.48 28.89 -13.32
C SER A 356 11.87 27.55 -13.71
N GLN A 357 12.70 26.50 -13.88
CA GLN A 357 12.20 25.13 -14.06
C GLN A 357 11.27 24.72 -12.91
N ASP A 358 11.56 25.18 -11.70
CA ASP A 358 10.79 24.90 -10.49
C ASP A 358 9.36 25.44 -10.57
N ASP A 359 9.12 26.53 -11.29
CA ASP A 359 7.78 27.11 -11.46
C ASP A 359 6.89 26.27 -12.39
N THR A 360 7.50 25.41 -13.20
CA THR A 360 6.78 24.56 -14.16
C THR A 360 6.38 23.20 -13.59
N GLN A 361 7.05 22.74 -12.53
CA GLN A 361 6.85 21.42 -11.93
C GLN A 361 5.48 21.24 -11.23
N LEU A 362 4.86 22.32 -10.73
CA LEU A 362 3.52 22.27 -10.12
C LEU A 362 2.42 22.82 -11.04
N LYS A 363 2.77 23.19 -12.28
CA LYS A 363 1.83 23.78 -13.22
C LYS A 363 0.86 22.72 -13.71
N LEU A 364 -0.43 23.06 -13.76
CA LEU A 364 -1.44 22.25 -14.43
C LEU A 364 -1.39 22.51 -15.93
N VAL A 365 -1.18 21.45 -16.70
CA VAL A 365 -1.20 21.47 -18.15
C VAL A 365 -2.48 20.79 -18.63
N PRO A 366 -3.37 21.47 -19.36
CA PRO A 366 -4.56 20.84 -19.91
C PRO A 366 -4.15 19.78 -20.93
N VAL A 367 -4.85 18.65 -20.89
CA VAL A 367 -4.66 17.51 -21.80
C VAL A 367 -5.89 17.42 -22.68
N THR A 368 -5.69 17.62 -23.98
CA THR A 368 -6.75 17.43 -24.97
C THR A 368 -7.03 15.92 -25.11
N PRO A 369 -8.28 15.46 -24.93
CA PRO A 369 -8.60 14.04 -25.08
C PRO A 369 -8.27 13.54 -26.49
N GLY A 370 -7.42 12.51 -26.55
CA GLY A 370 -6.95 11.89 -27.79
C GLY A 370 -6.79 10.38 -27.64
N ARG A 371 -6.43 9.70 -28.73
CA ARG A 371 -6.25 8.23 -28.74
C ARG A 371 -5.16 7.77 -27.76
N ASP A 372 -4.21 8.64 -27.46
CA ASP A 372 -3.13 8.44 -26.49
C ASP A 372 -3.61 8.30 -25.05
N LEU A 373 -4.82 8.78 -24.73
CA LEU A 373 -5.45 8.62 -23.43
C LEU A 373 -5.88 7.17 -23.15
N THR A 374 -5.95 6.32 -24.17
CA THR A 374 -6.36 4.92 -24.02
C THR A 374 -5.45 4.17 -23.05
N TYR A 375 -6.07 3.42 -22.15
CA TYR A 375 -5.50 2.65 -21.04
C TYR A 375 -4.88 3.48 -19.91
N HIS A 376 -4.89 4.81 -19.96
CA HIS A 376 -4.44 5.60 -18.83
C HIS A 376 -5.41 5.49 -17.65
N VAL A 377 -4.83 5.37 -16.46
CA VAL A 377 -5.54 5.60 -15.21
C VAL A 377 -5.70 7.11 -15.03
N LEU A 378 -6.91 7.55 -14.72
CA LEU A 378 -7.22 8.94 -14.39
C LEU A 378 -7.68 9.02 -12.94
N SER A 379 -7.16 9.99 -12.19
CA SER A 379 -7.66 10.31 -10.86
C SER A 379 -8.80 11.32 -10.97
N VAL A 380 -9.89 11.10 -10.25
CA VAL A 380 -11.01 12.03 -10.17
C VAL A 380 -10.75 12.99 -9.01
N SER A 381 -10.39 14.24 -9.29
CA SER A 381 -10.05 15.23 -8.26
C SER A 381 -11.28 15.57 -7.42
N SER A 382 -11.11 15.73 -6.11
CA SER A 382 -12.19 16.18 -5.21
C SER A 382 -12.40 17.71 -5.22
N ALA A 383 -11.50 18.45 -5.86
CA ALA A 383 -11.54 19.90 -5.94
C ALA A 383 -12.88 20.39 -6.51
N GLU A 384 -13.40 21.46 -5.92
CA GLU A 384 -14.61 22.10 -6.44
C GLU A 384 -14.30 22.86 -7.73
N ASP A 385 -15.30 22.90 -8.61
CA ASP A 385 -15.22 23.64 -9.85
C ASP A 385 -15.30 25.15 -9.55
N GLY A 386 -14.19 25.88 -9.74
CA GLY A 386 -14.09 27.32 -9.51
C GLY A 386 -13.02 28.01 -10.36
N ASP A 387 -12.89 29.34 -10.20
CA ASP A 387 -11.99 30.24 -10.96
C ASP A 387 -10.48 29.91 -10.83
N GLU A 388 -9.58 30.69 -11.44
CA GLU A 388 -8.13 30.41 -11.50
C GLU A 388 -7.46 30.13 -10.13
N GLY A 389 -7.99 30.63 -9.01
CA GLY A 389 -7.56 30.26 -7.66
C GLY A 389 -7.81 28.79 -7.29
N ALA A 390 -8.85 28.17 -7.87
CA ALA A 390 -9.17 26.75 -7.73
C ALA A 390 -8.13 25.84 -8.39
N ARG A 391 -7.36 26.34 -9.37
CA ARG A 391 -6.30 25.56 -10.04
C ARG A 391 -5.17 25.19 -9.09
N LYS A 392 -4.82 26.06 -8.14
CA LYS A 392 -3.86 25.70 -7.07
C LYS A 392 -4.46 24.66 -6.13
N GLY A 393 -5.77 24.76 -5.87
CA GLY A 393 -6.54 23.78 -5.10
C GLY A 393 -6.47 22.36 -5.70
N ILE A 394 -6.53 22.21 -7.02
CA ILE A 394 -6.52 20.88 -7.69
C ILE A 394 -5.25 20.07 -7.35
N VAL A 395 -4.06 20.69 -7.37
CA VAL A 395 -2.79 20.01 -7.07
C VAL A 395 -2.73 19.53 -5.63
N GLU A 396 -3.37 20.27 -4.73
CA GLU A 396 -3.34 20.06 -3.28
C GLU A 396 -4.57 19.32 -2.76
N SER A 397 -5.52 18.96 -3.63
CA SER A 397 -6.76 18.29 -3.27
C SER A 397 -6.62 16.78 -3.31
N PRO A 398 -7.28 16.05 -2.39
CA PRO A 398 -7.37 14.61 -2.49
C PRO A 398 -8.22 14.20 -3.71
N VAL A 399 -8.25 12.90 -3.98
CA VAL A 399 -9.03 12.32 -5.08
C VAL A 399 -10.24 11.58 -4.54
N CYS A 400 -11.36 11.62 -5.27
CA CYS A 400 -12.54 10.82 -4.99
C CYS A 400 -12.33 9.35 -5.33
N GLY A 401 -11.46 9.06 -6.31
CA GLY A 401 -11.21 7.72 -6.81
C GLY A 401 -10.50 7.74 -8.15
N PHE A 402 -10.50 6.60 -8.83
CA PHE A 402 -9.80 6.38 -10.09
C PHE A 402 -10.71 5.76 -11.13
N ILE A 403 -10.48 6.09 -12.38
CA ILE A 403 -11.13 5.48 -13.56
C ILE A 403 -10.05 5.08 -14.57
N VAL A 404 -10.36 4.15 -15.45
CA VAL A 404 -9.46 3.77 -16.57
C VAL A 404 -10.15 4.06 -17.88
N VAL A 405 -9.47 4.75 -18.79
CA VAL A 405 -9.97 4.96 -20.15
C VAL A 405 -9.75 3.69 -20.96
N THR A 406 -10.82 3.00 -21.35
CA THR A 406 -10.71 1.73 -22.10
C THR A 406 -10.70 1.95 -23.62
N HIS A 407 -11.34 3.02 -24.09
CA HIS A 407 -11.44 3.35 -25.52
C HIS A 407 -11.68 4.85 -25.70
N VAL A 408 -11.18 5.42 -26.80
CA VAL A 408 -11.39 6.83 -27.15
C VAL A 408 -11.88 6.94 -28.59
N ASP A 409 -13.05 7.55 -28.79
CA ASP A 409 -13.59 7.87 -30.10
C ASP A 409 -13.51 9.39 -30.34
N THR A 410 -12.58 9.79 -31.20
CA THR A 410 -12.35 11.19 -31.57
C THR A 410 -13.37 11.73 -32.57
N GLN A 411 -14.11 10.87 -33.29
CA GLN A 411 -15.14 11.32 -34.23
C GLN A 411 -16.39 11.77 -33.48
N THR A 412 -16.82 10.96 -32.51
CA THR A 412 -17.99 11.25 -31.66
C THR A 412 -17.64 12.04 -30.40
N GLN A 413 -16.34 12.30 -30.14
CA GLN A 413 -15.83 13.06 -29.00
C GLN A 413 -16.24 12.45 -27.65
N VAL A 414 -16.17 11.13 -27.54
CA VAL A 414 -16.45 10.37 -26.31
C VAL A 414 -15.30 9.44 -25.95
N MET A 415 -15.15 9.19 -24.66
CA MET A 415 -14.28 8.13 -24.13
C MET A 415 -15.12 7.13 -23.36
N LYS A 416 -14.82 5.84 -23.53
CA LYS A 416 -15.37 4.76 -22.70
C LYS A 416 -14.46 4.57 -21.51
N VAL A 417 -15.03 4.56 -20.32
CA VAL A 417 -14.29 4.42 -19.06
C VAL A 417 -14.73 3.18 -18.28
N LEU A 418 -13.81 2.60 -17.53
CA LEU A 418 -14.05 1.67 -16.43
C LEU A 418 -14.07 2.49 -15.12
N SER A 419 -15.13 2.36 -14.34
CA SER A 419 -15.35 3.14 -13.12
C SER A 419 -15.82 2.24 -11.98
N PRO A 420 -15.38 2.43 -10.73
CA PRO A 420 -15.89 1.68 -9.58
C PRO A 420 -17.34 2.05 -9.23
N ALA A 421 -17.83 3.19 -9.73
CA ALA A 421 -19.16 3.73 -9.46
C ALA A 421 -19.94 3.98 -10.76
N PRO A 422 -21.29 3.92 -10.74
CA PRO A 422 -22.10 4.22 -11.92
C PRO A 422 -22.02 5.70 -12.30
N ARG A 423 -22.48 6.02 -13.51
CA ARG A 423 -22.64 7.42 -13.97
C ARG A 423 -23.63 8.21 -13.09
N PRO A 424 -23.47 9.55 -12.95
CA PRO A 424 -22.39 10.36 -13.50
C PRO A 424 -21.09 10.24 -12.70
N LEU A 425 -19.97 10.69 -13.27
CA LEU A 425 -18.73 10.85 -12.49
C LEU A 425 -18.97 11.79 -11.32
N PRO A 426 -18.35 11.56 -10.15
CA PRO A 426 -18.58 12.39 -8.97
C PRO A 426 -18.06 13.82 -9.14
N ARG A 427 -17.05 14.03 -9.99
CA ARG A 427 -16.46 15.33 -10.35
C ARG A 427 -16.02 15.34 -11.81
N HIS A 428 -15.88 16.55 -12.37
CA HIS A 428 -15.55 16.77 -13.78
C HIS A 428 -14.06 17.03 -14.04
N THR A 429 -13.26 17.24 -12.99
CA THR A 429 -11.83 17.50 -13.09
C THR A 429 -11.04 16.20 -12.90
N LEU A 430 -10.29 15.80 -13.93
CA LEU A 430 -9.53 14.56 -14.00
C LEU A 430 -8.02 14.84 -14.09
N LEU A 431 -7.21 14.01 -13.44
CA LEU A 431 -5.75 14.07 -13.49
C LEU A 431 -5.21 12.81 -14.16
N ILE A 432 -4.47 12.97 -15.26
CA ILE A 432 -3.86 11.84 -15.98
C ILE A 432 -2.64 11.30 -15.21
N MET A 433 -2.58 9.98 -15.04
CA MET A 433 -1.40 9.30 -14.49
C MET A 433 -0.52 8.79 -15.63
N ASP A 434 0.80 8.71 -15.46
CA ASP A 434 1.72 8.02 -16.38
C ASP A 434 1.61 6.48 -16.28
N ILE A 435 0.62 6.00 -15.52
CA ILE A 435 0.32 4.59 -15.28
C ILE A 435 -0.81 4.16 -16.21
N ARG A 436 -0.63 2.98 -16.82
CA ARG A 436 -1.60 2.37 -17.72
C ARG A 436 -2.08 1.04 -17.18
N PHE A 437 -3.33 0.72 -17.45
CA PHE A 437 -3.95 -0.55 -17.11
C PHE A 437 -4.78 -1.04 -18.30
N MET A 438 -4.50 -2.26 -18.72
CA MET A 438 -5.27 -2.95 -19.74
C MET A 438 -6.01 -4.10 -19.07
N ASP A 439 -7.34 -4.02 -19.12
CA ASP A 439 -8.21 -5.07 -18.61
C ASP A 439 -8.23 -6.22 -19.61
N MET A 440 -7.26 -7.13 -19.50
CA MET A 440 -7.25 -8.39 -20.25
C MET A 440 -8.14 -9.37 -19.50
N LYS A 441 -9.33 -9.61 -20.07
CA LYS A 441 -10.26 -10.65 -19.61
C LYS A 441 -9.77 -12.04 -19.97
#